data_AF-A0A382MF03-F1
#
_entry.id   AF-A0A382MF03-F1
#
_cell.length_a   1.000
_cell.length_b   1.000
_cell.length_c   1.000
_cell.angle_alpha   90.00
_cell.angle_beta   90.00
_cell.angle_gamma   90.00
#
_symmetry.space_group_name_H-M   'P 1'
#
loop_
_entity.id
_entity.type
_entity.pdbx_description
1 polymer ?
#
loop_
_entity_poly.entity_id
_entity_poly.type
_entity_poly.pdbx_seq_one_letter_code
_entity_poly.pdbx_strand_id
1 'polypeptide(L)'
;MAEDFNIEDYDDDFDFGFNIVDEREVTEHEKEIKDRVAIAGSNVDTSGLEEKLDTLIELRQGDESQLDILQKKHKEELLKIEKMIMPLLYNLRKNPEDVYIKWPNRKEIIDKQIKKIVTITRGK
;
A
#
# COMPACT_ATOMS: atom_id res chain seq x y z
N MET A 1 -19.97 -10.82 60.73
CA MET A 1 -20.23 -9.37 60.70
C MET A 1 -20.26 -8.99 59.23
N ALA A 2 -21.45 -8.99 58.65
CA ALA A 2 -21.67 -8.28 57.40
C ALA A 2 -22.10 -6.88 57.85
N GLU A 3 -21.36 -5.85 57.42
CA GLU A 3 -21.79 -4.49 57.66
C GLU A 3 -23.03 -4.27 56.80
N ASP A 4 -24.18 -4.10 57.45
CA ASP A 4 -25.44 -3.80 56.79
C ASP A 4 -25.27 -2.45 56.08
N PHE A 5 -25.56 -2.43 54.78
CA PHE A 5 -25.52 -1.23 53.96
C PHE A 5 -26.47 -0.19 54.55
N ASN A 6 -25.92 0.86 55.17
CA ASN A 6 -26.68 1.98 55.68
C ASN A 6 -26.74 3.08 54.61
N ILE A 7 -27.92 3.26 54.02
CA ILE A 7 -28.14 4.27 52.97
C ILE A 7 -28.13 5.70 53.54
N GLU A 8 -28.28 5.86 54.85
CA GLU A 8 -28.31 7.16 55.55
C GLU A 8 -26.93 7.80 55.70
N ASP A 9 -25.84 7.08 55.40
CA ASP A 9 -24.47 7.63 55.41
C ASP A 9 -24.08 8.34 54.10
N TYR A 10 -24.96 8.35 53.09
CA TYR A 10 -24.74 9.02 51.82
C TYR A 10 -25.44 10.38 51.81
N ASP A 11 -24.66 11.46 51.66
CA ASP A 11 -25.17 12.83 51.52
C ASP A 11 -26.11 12.91 50.29
N ASP A 12 -27.40 13.18 50.54
CA ASP A 12 -28.43 13.46 49.51
C ASP A 12 -28.12 14.72 48.67
N ASP A 13 -27.10 15.49 49.07
CA ASP A 13 -26.61 16.69 48.36
C ASP A 13 -25.67 16.37 47.18
N PHE A 14 -25.29 15.10 46.98
CA PHE A 14 -24.40 14.71 45.89
C PHE A 14 -25.17 14.54 44.56
N ASP A 15 -25.44 15.67 43.90
CA ASP A 15 -25.97 15.73 42.53
C ASP A 15 -24.86 15.39 41.51
N PHE A 16 -24.99 14.26 40.82
CA PHE A 16 -24.05 13.84 39.77
C PHE A 16 -24.23 14.62 38.44
N GLY A 17 -25.15 15.59 38.40
CA GLY A 17 -25.39 16.43 37.22
C GLY A 17 -26.23 15.75 36.15
N PHE A 18 -27.06 14.77 36.52
CA PHE A 18 -28.04 14.16 35.61
C PHE A 18 -29.44 14.27 36.22
N ASN A 19 -30.36 14.90 35.48
CA ASN A 19 -31.78 14.84 35.78
C ASN A 19 -32.41 13.65 35.03
N ILE A 20 -33.41 12.99 35.63
CA ILE A 20 -34.17 11.94 34.95
C ILE A 20 -35.04 12.60 33.89
N VAL A 21 -34.72 12.35 32.62
CA VAL A 21 -35.45 12.87 31.46
C VAL A 21 -36.55 11.87 31.08
N ASP A 22 -37.75 12.35 30.74
CA ASP A 22 -38.85 11.49 30.25
C ASP A 22 -38.51 10.93 28.86
N GLU A 23 -38.85 9.66 28.59
CA GLU A 23 -38.63 8.98 27.30
C GLU A 23 -39.21 9.77 26.12
N ARG A 24 -40.29 10.51 26.34
CA ARG A 24 -40.90 11.40 25.34
C ARG A 24 -39.98 12.55 24.93
N GLU A 25 -39.27 13.16 25.86
CA GLU A 25 -38.34 14.26 25.58
C GLU A 25 -37.10 13.75 24.83
N VAL A 26 -36.62 12.55 25.16
CA VAL A 26 -35.52 11.89 24.43
C VAL A 26 -35.92 11.61 22.98
N THR A 27 -37.11 11.05 22.76
CA THR A 27 -37.58 10.71 21.40
C THR A 27 -37.83 11.94 20.54
N GLU A 28 -38.32 13.03 21.10
CA GLU A 28 -38.45 14.32 20.40
C GLU A 28 -37.08 14.91 20.03
N HIS A 29 -36.12 14.87 20.95
CA HIS A 29 -34.77 15.37 20.70
C HIS A 29 -34.03 14.52 19.66
N GLU A 30 -34.17 13.19 19.70
CA GLU A 30 -33.63 12.32 18.65
C GLU A 30 -34.23 12.60 17.28
N LYS A 31 -35.53 12.88 17.22
CA LYS A 31 -36.21 13.23 15.96
C LYS A 31 -35.70 14.57 15.43
N GLU A 32 -35.54 15.56 16.30
CA GLU A 32 -34.96 16.85 15.94
C GLU A 32 -33.52 16.71 15.43
N ILE A 33 -32.69 15.89 16.09
CA ILE A 33 -31.32 15.60 15.65
C ILE A 33 -31.33 14.91 14.28
N LYS A 34 -32.21 13.92 14.07
CA LYS A 34 -32.35 13.24 12.77
C LYS A 34 -32.75 14.22 11.67
N ASP A 35 -33.69 15.10 11.94
CA ASP A 35 -34.14 16.12 10.99
C ASP A 35 -33.01 17.11 10.68
N ARG A 36 -32.26 17.58 11.70
CA ARG A 36 -31.08 18.45 11.53
C ARG A 36 -29.98 17.77 10.72
N VAL A 37 -29.69 16.50 10.98
CA VAL A 37 -28.68 15.72 10.24
C VAL A 37 -29.12 15.46 8.81
N ALA A 38 -30.41 15.20 8.56
CA ALA A 38 -30.95 15.06 7.20
C ALA A 38 -30.81 16.37 6.41
N ILE A 39 -31.12 17.51 7.02
CA ILE A 39 -30.97 18.84 6.41
C ILE A 39 -29.49 19.16 6.16
N ALA A 40 -28.62 18.90 7.13
CA ALA A 40 -27.18 19.10 6.98
C ALA A 40 -26.61 18.21 5.87
N GLY A 41 -26.94 16.92 5.86
CA GLY A 41 -26.51 15.96 4.83
C GLY A 41 -26.98 16.32 3.42
N SER A 42 -28.19 16.90 3.29
CA SER A 42 -28.70 17.38 1.98
C SER A 42 -28.02 18.65 1.46
N ASN A 43 -27.35 19.43 2.32
CA ASN A 43 -26.67 20.68 1.95
C ASN A 43 -25.14 20.56 1.97
N VAL A 44 -24.58 19.39 2.29
CA VAL A 44 -23.14 19.15 2.15
C VAL A 44 -22.86 19.02 0.65
N ASP A 45 -22.23 20.07 0.11
CA ASP A 45 -21.74 20.09 -1.25
C ASP A 45 -20.55 19.11 -1.39
N THR A 46 -20.83 17.90 -1.85
CA THR A 46 -19.82 16.87 -2.15
C THR A 46 -19.21 17.01 -3.54
N SER A 47 -19.69 17.96 -4.36
CA SER A 47 -19.24 18.10 -5.75
C SER A 47 -17.73 18.31 -5.86
N GLY A 48 -17.13 19.12 -4.97
CA GLY A 48 -15.69 19.34 -4.93
C GLY A 48 -14.88 18.14 -4.42
N LEU A 49 -15.51 17.19 -3.70
CA LEU A 49 -14.88 15.91 -3.33
C LEU A 49 -14.98 14.90 -4.47
N GLU A 50 -16.11 14.89 -5.18
CA GLU A 50 -16.34 14.07 -6.38
C GLU A 50 -15.36 14.46 -7.49
N GLU A 51 -15.18 15.75 -7.78
CA GLU A 51 -14.22 16.24 -8.78
C GLU A 51 -12.77 15.83 -8.44
N LYS A 52 -12.39 15.91 -7.16
CA LYS A 52 -11.08 15.43 -6.70
C LYS A 52 -10.93 13.93 -6.81
N LEU A 53 -11.99 13.17 -6.54
CA LEU A 53 -11.99 11.71 -6.66
C LEU A 53 -11.84 11.30 -8.12
N ASP A 54 -12.56 11.94 -9.03
CA ASP A 54 -12.47 11.71 -10.48
C ASP A 54 -11.07 12.05 -10.99
N THR A 55 -10.50 13.18 -10.55
CA THR A 55 -9.11 13.56 -10.85
C THR A 55 -8.11 12.49 -10.38
N LEU A 56 -8.30 11.91 -9.19
CA LEU A 56 -7.44 10.84 -8.66
C LEU A 56 -7.61 9.52 -9.42
N ILE A 57 -8.83 9.20 -9.85
CA ILE A 57 -9.11 8.01 -10.66
C ILE A 57 -8.43 8.13 -12.03
N GLU A 58 -8.51 9.29 -12.68
CA GLU A 58 -7.83 9.55 -13.94
C GLU A 58 -6.31 9.47 -13.80
N LEU A 59 -5.75 10.05 -12.73
CA LEU A 59 -4.31 9.95 -12.45
C LEU A 59 -3.85 8.48 -12.29
N ARG A 60 -4.63 7.69 -11.55
CA ARG A 60 -4.32 6.28 -11.25
C ARG A 60 -4.42 5.36 -12.47
N GLN A 61 -5.38 5.61 -13.36
CA GLN A 61 -5.49 4.87 -14.63
C GLN A 61 -4.26 5.08 -15.52
N GLY A 62 -3.65 6.28 -15.47
CA GLY A 62 -2.37 6.55 -16.12
C GLY A 62 -1.21 5.72 -15.57
N ASP A 63 -1.13 5.55 -14.24
CA ASP A 63 -0.04 4.83 -13.57
C ASP A 63 -0.01 3.32 -13.90
N GLU A 64 -1.16 2.66 -14.06
CA GLU A 64 -1.19 1.23 -14.42
C GLU A 64 -0.51 0.98 -15.79
N SER A 65 -0.66 1.92 -16.72
CA SER A 65 0.04 1.87 -18.02
C SER A 65 1.55 2.09 -17.87
N GLN A 66 1.98 2.99 -16.98
CA GLN A 66 3.39 3.26 -16.72
C GLN A 66 4.07 2.07 -16.02
N LEU A 67 3.36 1.40 -15.11
CA LEU A 67 3.83 0.19 -14.45
C LEU A 67 4.02 -0.95 -15.46
N ASP A 68 3.07 -1.16 -16.38
CA ASP A 68 3.22 -2.17 -17.44
C ASP A 68 4.40 -1.84 -18.39
N ILE A 69 4.58 -0.57 -18.76
CA ILE A 69 5.73 -0.12 -19.55
C ILE A 69 7.05 -0.39 -18.80
N LEU A 70 7.10 -0.06 -17.51
CA LEU A 70 8.28 -0.26 -16.67
C LEU A 70 8.58 -1.75 -16.48
N GLN A 71 7.56 -2.59 -16.26
CA GLN A 71 7.69 -4.04 -16.19
C GLN A 71 8.20 -4.63 -17.51
N LYS A 72 7.67 -4.19 -18.66
CA LYS A 72 8.14 -4.60 -19.98
C LYS A 72 9.60 -4.22 -20.19
N LYS A 73 9.97 -2.97 -19.91
CA LYS A 73 11.36 -2.50 -20.02
C LYS A 73 12.30 -3.32 -19.13
N HIS A 74 11.91 -3.57 -17.88
CA HIS A 74 12.72 -4.37 -16.95
C HIS A 74 12.89 -5.81 -17.44
N LYS A 75 11.82 -6.42 -17.96
CA LYS A 75 11.87 -7.77 -18.56
C LYS A 75 12.81 -7.82 -19.77
N GLU A 76 12.81 -6.79 -20.61
CA GLU A 76 13.72 -6.68 -21.75
C GLU A 76 15.19 -6.58 -21.32
N GLU A 77 15.48 -5.79 -20.29
CA GLU A 77 16.83 -5.67 -19.71
C GLU A 77 17.31 -7.00 -19.12
N LEU A 78 16.45 -7.73 -18.42
CA LEU A 78 16.75 -9.07 -17.91
C LEU A 78 17.01 -10.08 -19.03
N LEU A 79 16.17 -10.09 -20.07
CA LEU A 79 16.37 -10.95 -21.25
C LEU A 79 17.69 -10.64 -21.96
N LYS A 80 18.12 -9.38 -21.98
CA LYS A 80 19.42 -8.99 -22.54
C LYS A 80 20.58 -9.57 -21.73
N ILE A 81 20.49 -9.52 -20.41
CA ILE A 81 21.49 -10.13 -19.51
C ILE A 81 21.51 -11.66 -19.69
N GLU A 82 20.35 -12.30 -19.74
CA GLU A 82 20.21 -13.73 -19.98
C GLU A 82 20.91 -14.14 -21.29
N LYS A 83 20.62 -13.44 -22.39
CA LYS A 83 21.26 -13.71 -23.70
C LYS A 83 22.78 -13.56 -23.68
N MET A 84 23.32 -12.73 -22.80
CA MET A 84 24.77 -12.57 -22.66
C MET A 84 25.42 -13.70 -21.87
N ILE A 85 24.76 -14.22 -20.84
CA ILE A 85 25.33 -15.27 -19.97
C ILE A 85 25.09 -16.69 -20.49
N MET A 86 23.96 -16.93 -21.17
CA MET A 86 23.56 -18.26 -21.64
C MET A 86 24.60 -18.96 -22.54
N PRO A 87 25.27 -18.27 -23.49
CA PRO A 87 26.31 -18.91 -24.31
C PRO A 87 27.51 -19.39 -23.48
N LEU A 88 27.88 -18.66 -22.43
CA LEU A 88 28.96 -19.07 -21.51
C LEU A 88 28.53 -20.35 -20.78
N LEU A 89 27.35 -20.35 -20.15
CA LEU A 89 26.84 -21.50 -19.41
C LEU A 89 26.68 -22.74 -20.32
N TYR A 90 26.17 -22.54 -21.53
CA TYR A 90 26.03 -23.62 -22.51
C TYR A 90 27.38 -24.23 -22.89
N ASN A 91 28.41 -23.41 -23.09
CA ASN A 91 29.75 -23.90 -23.42
C ASN A 91 30.43 -24.59 -22.23
N LEU A 92 30.23 -24.10 -21.00
CA LEU A 92 30.74 -24.76 -19.79
C LEU A 92 30.09 -26.13 -19.57
N ARG A 93 28.81 -26.29 -19.92
CA ARG A 93 28.07 -27.56 -19.76
C ARG A 93 28.47 -28.66 -20.77
N LYS A 94 29.04 -28.31 -21.93
CA LYS A 94 29.20 -29.26 -23.05
C LYS A 94 30.04 -30.50 -22.72
N ASN A 95 31.12 -30.32 -21.94
CA ASN A 95 32.04 -31.39 -21.61
C ASN A 95 32.17 -31.51 -20.08
N PRO A 96 31.17 -32.09 -19.40
CA PRO A 96 31.13 -32.14 -17.94
C PRO A 96 32.22 -33.01 -17.32
N GLU A 97 32.73 -33.99 -18.06
CA GLU A 97 33.79 -34.92 -17.62
C GLU A 97 35.21 -34.34 -17.82
N ASP A 98 35.35 -33.32 -18.67
CA ASP A 98 36.64 -32.67 -18.90
C ASP A 98 36.94 -31.71 -17.73
N VAL A 99 37.91 -32.09 -16.89
CA VAL A 99 38.32 -31.28 -15.73
C VAL A 99 38.94 -29.94 -16.14
N TYR A 100 39.49 -29.85 -17.36
CA TYR A 100 40.25 -28.68 -17.82
C TYR A 100 39.62 -28.01 -19.04
N ILE A 101 39.40 -26.69 -18.94
CA ILE A 101 38.92 -25.85 -20.05
C ILE A 101 40.07 -24.98 -20.56
N LYS A 102 40.46 -25.18 -21.82
CA LYS A 102 41.39 -24.28 -22.51
C LYS A 102 40.68 -22.98 -22.87
N TRP A 103 40.90 -21.93 -22.09
CA TRP A 103 40.32 -20.61 -22.30
C TRP A 103 41.41 -19.53 -22.47
N PRO A 104 41.91 -19.33 -23.71
CA PRO A 104 42.93 -18.31 -23.98
C PRO A 104 42.36 -16.90 -23.74
N ASN A 105 43.19 -15.98 -23.25
CA ASN A 105 42.84 -14.57 -22.99
C ASN A 105 41.58 -14.39 -22.10
N ARG A 106 41.30 -15.34 -21.20
CA ARG A 106 40.07 -15.35 -20.39
C ARG A 106 39.83 -14.05 -19.62
N LYS A 107 40.88 -13.42 -19.10
CA LYS A 107 40.78 -12.19 -18.30
C LYS A 107 40.13 -11.07 -19.11
N GLU A 108 40.68 -10.75 -20.27
CA GLU A 108 40.18 -9.67 -21.13
C GLU A 108 38.77 -9.95 -21.67
N ILE A 109 38.47 -11.21 -21.97
CA ILE A 109 37.13 -11.62 -22.42
C ILE A 109 36.11 -11.45 -21.30
N ILE A 110 36.43 -11.94 -20.09
CA ILE A 110 35.56 -11.84 -18.92
C ILE A 110 35.37 -10.37 -18.52
N ASP A 111 36.44 -9.57 -18.47
CA ASP A 111 36.39 -8.15 -18.13
C ASP A 111 35.46 -7.38 -19.09
N LYS A 112 35.52 -7.68 -20.40
CA LYS A 112 34.60 -7.11 -21.41
C LYS A 112 33.14 -7.49 -21.14
N GLN A 113 32.87 -8.74 -20.77
CA GLN A 113 31.50 -9.18 -20.46
C GLN A 113 30.98 -8.59 -19.15
N ILE A 114 31.81 -8.53 -18.10
CA ILE A 114 31.50 -7.85 -16.84
C ILE A 114 31.13 -6.40 -17.12
N LYS A 115 31.95 -5.68 -17.91
CA LYS A 115 31.66 -4.28 -18.25
C LYS A 115 30.30 -4.13 -18.93
N LYS A 116 29.97 -5.00 -19.89
CA LYS A 116 28.67 -4.97 -20.58
C LYS A 116 27.50 -5.24 -19.63
N ILE A 117 27.61 -6.23 -18.74
CA ILE A 117 26.57 -6.56 -17.76
C ILE A 117 26.37 -5.39 -16.80
N VAL A 118 27.47 -4.86 -16.25
CA VAL A 118 27.45 -3.72 -15.31
C VAL A 118 26.83 -2.47 -15.96
N THR A 119 27.11 -2.21 -17.24
CA THR A 119 26.46 -1.11 -17.97
C THR A 119 24.93 -1.25 -18.00
N ILE A 120 24.41 -2.48 -18.14
CA ILE A 120 22.96 -2.73 -18.16
C ILE A 120 22.38 -2.65 -16.75
N THR A 121 23.02 -3.28 -15.76
CA THR A 121 22.44 -3.43 -14.41
C THR A 121 22.59 -2.20 -13.51
N ARG A 122 23.61 -1.37 -13.73
CA ARG A 122 23.84 -0.18 -12.88
C ARG A 122 23.25 1.11 -13.44
N GLY A 123 22.74 1.09 -14.67
CA GLY A 123 22.21 2.27 -15.33
C GLY A 123 23.29 3.36 -15.53
N LYS A 124 23.73 3.54 -16.78
CA LYS A 124 24.20 4.85 -17.22
C LYS A 124 23.22 5.39 -18.24
#